data_AF-A0A4U6L6U9-F1
#
_entry.id   AF-A0A4U6L6U9-F1
#
_cell.length_a   1.000
_cell.length_b   1.000
_cell.length_c   1.000
_cell.angle_alpha   90.00
_cell.angle_beta   90.00
_cell.angle_gamma   90.00
#
_symmetry.space_group_name_H-M   'P 1'
#
loop_
_entity.id
_entity.type
_entity.pdbx_description
1 polymer ?
#
loop_
_entity_poly.entity_id
_entity_poly.type
_entity_poly.pdbx_seq_one_letter_code
_entity_poly.pdbx_strand_id
1 'polypeptide(L)' 'SIDFSSHPAGADPVTMRAIQKAVALIELKFTPQNESH' A
#
# COMPACT_ATOMS: atom_id res chain seq x y z
N SER A 1 -10.74 3.44 -1.15
CA SER A 1 -9.39 3.55 -1.72
C SER A 1 -8.98 5.00 -1.67
N ILE A 2 -7.79 5.32 -1.17
CA ILE A 2 -7.24 6.68 -1.26
C ILE A 2 -6.62 6.80 -2.66
N ASP A 3 -7.11 7.77 -3.45
CA ASP A 3 -6.62 7.99 -4.81
C ASP A 3 -5.46 8.99 -4.82
N PHE A 4 -4.28 8.51 -5.20
CA PHE A 4 -3.08 9.32 -5.32
C PHE A 4 -2.84 9.84 -6.74
N SER A 5 -3.64 9.44 -7.74
CA SER A 5 -3.43 9.81 -9.14
C SER A 5 -3.56 11.31 -9.42
N SER A 6 -4.36 12.01 -8.62
CA SER A 6 -4.54 13.47 -8.66
C SER A 6 -3.61 14.22 -7.69
N HIS A 7 -2.83 13.51 -6.88
CA HIS A 7 -1.89 14.10 -5.93
C HIS A 7 -0.47 14.16 -6.51
N PRO A 8 0.33 15.20 -6.21
CA PRO A 8 1.73 15.28 -6.65
C PRO A 8 2.57 14.05 -6.25
N ALA A 9 2.24 13.43 -5.12
CA ALA A 9 2.87 12.20 -4.65
C ALA A 9 2.63 11.00 -5.59
N GLY A 10 1.54 11.01 -6.36
CA GLY A 10 1.27 9.99 -7.38
C GLY A 10 1.94 10.22 -8.72
N ALA A 11 2.48 11.42 -8.96
CA ALA A 11 3.21 11.75 -10.17
C ALA A 11 4.66 11.25 -10.14
N ASP A 12 5.27 11.15 -8.94
CA ASP A 12 6.63 10.65 -8.77
C ASP A 12 6.65 9.10 -8.66
N PRO A 13 7.33 8.39 -9.58
CA PRO A 13 7.38 6.93 -9.57
C PRO A 13 8.04 6.33 -8.32
N VAL A 14 8.98 7.04 -7.68
CA VAL A 14 9.66 6.57 -6.47
C VAL A 14 8.70 6.60 -5.29
N THR A 15 7.97 7.72 -5.13
CA THR A 15 6.95 7.92 -4.10
C THR A 15 5.82 6.91 -4.25
N MET A 16 5.33 6.67 -5.47
CA MET A 16 4.31 5.66 -5.73
C MET A 16 4.74 4.25 -5.31
N ARG A 17 5.99 3.88 -5.62
CA ARG A 17 6.54 2.58 -5.19
C ARG A 17 6.64 2.47 -3.67
N ALA A 18 6.99 3.57 -2.97
CA ALA A 18 7.05 3.58 -1.51
C ALA A 18 5.65 3.42 -0.88
N ILE A 19 4.64 4.10 -1.42
CA ILE A 19 3.24 3.97 -1.00
C ILE A 19 2.77 2.52 -1.18
N GLN A 20 2.98 1.94 -2.36
CA GLN A 20 2.62 0.55 -2.66
C GLN A 20 3.29 -0.45 -1.71
N LYS A 21 4.59 -0.27 -1.42
CA LYS A 21 5.30 -1.10 -0.45
C LYS A 21 4.71 -0.97 0.96
N ALA A 22 4.40 0.24 1.40
CA ALA A 22 3.80 0.44 2.72
C ALA A 22 2.43 -0.25 2.84
N VAL A 23 1.58 -0.14 1.81
CA VAL A 23 0.31 -0.86 1.74
C VAL A 23 0.52 -2.36 1.83
N ALA A 24 1.42 -2.93 1.01
CA ALA A 24 1.69 -4.37 1.03
C ALA A 24 2.21 -4.87 2.40
N LEU A 25 3.04 -4.07 3.09
CA LEU A 25 3.53 -4.40 4.44
C LEU A 25 2.40 -4.35 5.49
N ILE A 26 1.48 -3.40 5.37
CA ILE A 26 0.30 -3.29 6.24
C ILE A 26 -0.60 -4.50 6.00
N GLU A 27 -0.91 -4.83 4.74
CA GLU A 27 -1.68 -6.01 4.40
C GLU A 27 -1.01 -7.26 4.98
N LEU A 28 0.28 -7.50 4.73
CA LEU A 28 0.99 -8.64 5.29
C LEU A 28 0.88 -8.74 6.83
N LYS A 29 0.95 -7.60 7.55
CA LYS A 29 0.89 -7.56 9.01
C LYS A 29 -0.53 -7.73 9.56
N PHE A 30 -1.53 -7.23 8.85
CA PHE A 30 -2.90 -7.08 9.37
C PHE A 30 -3.96 -7.86 8.58
N THR A 31 -3.58 -8.62 7.55
CA THR A 31 -4.43 -9.68 7.02
C THR A 31 -4.73 -10.63 8.19
N PRO A 32 -6.02 -10.77 8.59
CA PRO A 32 -6.38 -11.68 9.65
C PRO A 32 -5.87 -13.07 9.25
N GLN A 33 -4.97 -13.66 10.04
CA GLN A 33 -4.50 -15.04 9.88
C GLN A 33 -5.60 -16.04 10.29
N ASN A 34 -6.87 -15.71 10.03
CA ASN A 34 -7.98 -16.58 10.36
C ASN A 34 -7.96 -17.73 9.35
N GLU A 35 -7.70 -18.94 9.86
CA GLU A 35 -7.73 -20.25 9.19
C GLU A 35 -6.46 -20.69 8.45
N SER A 36 -5.39 -20.96 9.20
CA SER A 36 -4.52 -22.13 8.93
C SER A 36 -3.74 -22.51 10.20
N HIS A 37 -4.43 -23.11 11.18
CA HIS A 37 -3.97 -24.31 11.90
C HIS A 37 -5.00 -24.80 12.91
#